data_AF-A0A518JMT5-F1
#
_entry.id   AF-A0A518JMT5-F1
#
_cell.length_a   1.000
_cell.length_b   1.000
_cell.length_c   1.000
_cell.angle_alpha   90.00
_cell.angle_beta   90.00
_cell.angle_gamma   90.00
#
_symmetry.space_group_name_H-M   'P 1'
#
loop_
_entity.id
_entity.type
_entity.pdbx_description
1 polymer ?
#
loop_
_entity_poly.entity_id
_entity_poly.type
_entity_poly.pdbx_seq_one_letter_code
_entity_poly.pdbx_strand_id
1 'polypeptide(L)'
;MRLPWAKEFDEQFRDVLALIRKICGGTPFEAEYFYYNNALAVIRELSIKAAPVDRTITKKEFLKRIDTSTILFDKWFVKKKGKKAYLAALRKEYFTELNVSPHERFFLIEADANSYIRSDLKHLILELSKKWGKLSPREPSPFCPYIYVHGIADDELLALKRELSAEGFKLIDGHDFHGADFSHYSVTQKATHGNGIKIKILNTLPNVIQVVDAITKTQCIYQFHIGKVYFNYEKLSVRHIKIQVEKMSDVKSII
;
A
#
# COMPACT_ATOMS: atom_id res chain seq x y z
N MET A 1 -26.25 -24.62 -47.07
CA MET A 1 -25.10 -24.16 -46.28
C MET A 1 -25.64 -23.39 -45.07
N ARG A 2 -25.76 -24.04 -43.90
CA ARG A 2 -26.21 -23.37 -42.67
C ARG A 2 -25.00 -22.68 -42.04
N LEU A 3 -25.07 -21.37 -41.85
CA LEU A 3 -24.13 -20.63 -41.02
C LEU A 3 -24.21 -21.19 -39.58
N PRO A 4 -23.09 -21.43 -38.88
CA PRO A 4 -23.14 -21.88 -37.50
C PRO A 4 -23.70 -20.73 -36.66
N TRP A 5 -24.90 -20.90 -36.15
CA TRP A 5 -25.51 -19.96 -35.20
C TRP A 5 -24.70 -20.02 -33.90
N ALA A 6 -24.37 -18.86 -33.35
CA ALA A 6 -23.76 -18.78 -32.03
C ALA A 6 -24.68 -19.44 -30.99
N LYS A 7 -24.11 -20.03 -29.94
CA LYS A 7 -24.89 -20.62 -28.83
C LYS A 7 -25.89 -19.61 -28.28
N GLU A 8 -27.01 -20.07 -27.73
CA GLU A 8 -27.97 -19.19 -27.07
C GLU A 8 -27.29 -18.41 -25.93
N PHE A 9 -27.73 -17.16 -25.72
CA PHE A 9 -27.11 -16.25 -24.75
C PHE A 9 -27.02 -16.87 -23.34
N ASP A 10 -28.07 -17.54 -22.89
CA ASP A 10 -28.10 -18.19 -21.57
C ASP A 10 -27.14 -19.38 -21.47
N GLU A 11 -26.86 -20.04 -22.58
CA GLU A 11 -25.85 -21.10 -22.65
C GLU A 11 -24.44 -20.52 -22.60
N GLN A 12 -24.18 -19.45 -23.36
CA GLN A 12 -22.90 -18.72 -23.29
C GLN A 12 -22.65 -18.12 -21.90
N PHE A 13 -23.68 -17.55 -21.28
CA PHE A 13 -23.62 -16.99 -19.94
C PHE A 13 -23.24 -18.06 -18.91
N ARG A 14 -23.90 -19.22 -18.94
CA ARG A 14 -23.58 -20.36 -18.07
C ARG A 14 -22.16 -20.89 -18.30
N ASP A 15 -21.73 -20.98 -19.55
CA ASP A 15 -20.38 -21.39 -19.91
C ASP A 15 -19.32 -20.43 -19.35
N VAL A 16 -19.55 -19.12 -19.46
CA VAL A 16 -18.66 -18.09 -18.89
C VAL A 16 -18.62 -18.18 -17.37
N LEU A 17 -19.77 -18.32 -16.70
CA LEU A 17 -19.82 -18.48 -15.24
C LEU A 17 -19.09 -19.73 -14.77
N ALA A 18 -19.25 -20.86 -15.48
CA ALA A 18 -18.53 -22.09 -15.20
C ALA A 18 -17.02 -21.92 -15.37
N LEU A 19 -16.59 -21.19 -16.40
CA LEU A 19 -15.18 -20.89 -16.65
C LEU A 19 -14.58 -19.99 -15.57
N ILE A 20 -15.29 -18.92 -15.19
CA ILE A 20 -14.91 -18.01 -14.11
C ILE A 20 -14.77 -18.79 -12.79
N ARG A 21 -15.76 -19.63 -12.45
CA ARG A 21 -15.73 -20.46 -11.24
C ARG A 21 -14.56 -21.45 -11.25
N LYS A 22 -14.23 -22.02 -12.40
CA LYS A 22 -13.07 -22.93 -12.54
C LYS A 22 -11.73 -22.20 -12.33
N ILE A 23 -11.64 -20.93 -12.71
CA ILE A 23 -10.40 -20.14 -12.65
C ILE A 23 -10.23 -19.43 -11.30
N CYS A 24 -11.27 -18.75 -10.83
CA CYS A 24 -11.26 -17.90 -9.64
C CYS A 24 -11.73 -18.62 -8.36
N GLY A 25 -12.35 -19.80 -8.49
CA GLY A 25 -13.02 -20.47 -7.37
C GLY A 25 -14.31 -19.77 -6.96
N GLY A 26 -14.89 -20.21 -5.83
CA GLY A 26 -16.09 -19.61 -5.25
C GLY A 26 -17.42 -20.29 -5.61
N THR A 27 -18.48 -19.72 -5.08
CA THR A 27 -19.87 -20.14 -5.25
C THR A 27 -20.46 -19.63 -6.58
N PRO A 28 -21.53 -20.24 -7.10
CA PRO A 28 -22.24 -19.72 -8.29
C PRO A 28 -22.66 -18.26 -8.14
N PHE A 29 -23.08 -17.88 -6.92
CA PHE A 29 -23.42 -16.51 -6.57
C PHE A 29 -22.22 -15.55 -6.74
N GLU A 30 -21.04 -15.93 -6.24
CA GLU A 30 -19.83 -15.10 -6.39
C GLU A 30 -19.39 -14.98 -7.86
N ALA A 31 -19.48 -16.07 -8.62
CA ALA A 31 -19.18 -16.09 -10.05
C ALA A 31 -20.03 -15.09 -10.84
N GLU A 32 -21.34 -15.07 -10.58
CA GLU A 32 -22.30 -14.22 -11.28
C GLU A 32 -22.28 -12.77 -10.78
N TYR A 33 -22.44 -12.57 -9.48
CA TYR A 33 -22.70 -11.24 -8.95
C TYR A 33 -21.42 -10.43 -8.69
N PHE A 34 -20.27 -11.09 -8.57
CA PHE A 34 -18.99 -10.40 -8.33
C PHE A 34 -18.07 -10.48 -9.53
N TYR A 35 -17.59 -11.68 -9.87
CA TYR A 35 -16.55 -11.83 -10.89
C TYR A 35 -17.04 -11.45 -12.29
N TYR A 36 -18.24 -11.89 -12.68
CA TYR A 36 -18.82 -11.57 -13.99
C TYR A 36 -19.19 -10.08 -14.12
N ASN A 37 -19.80 -9.48 -13.08
CA ASN A 37 -20.08 -8.04 -13.08
C ASN A 37 -18.80 -7.18 -13.15
N ASN A 38 -17.76 -7.57 -12.42
CA ASN A 38 -16.46 -6.90 -12.51
C ASN A 38 -15.83 -7.07 -13.90
N ALA A 39 -15.95 -8.26 -14.51
CA ALA A 39 -15.49 -8.53 -15.87
C ALA A 39 -16.17 -7.59 -16.88
N LEU A 40 -17.49 -7.41 -16.78
CA LEU A 40 -18.23 -6.45 -17.62
C LEU A 40 -17.72 -5.01 -17.44
N ALA A 41 -17.44 -4.60 -16.20
CA ALA A 41 -16.88 -3.27 -15.94
C ALA A 41 -15.50 -3.08 -16.57
N VAL A 42 -14.61 -4.08 -16.46
CA VAL A 42 -13.27 -4.06 -17.07
C VAL A 42 -13.38 -4.02 -18.60
N ILE A 43 -14.24 -4.85 -19.20
CA ILE A 43 -14.46 -4.88 -20.65
C ILE A 43 -15.00 -3.53 -21.13
N ARG A 44 -15.95 -2.93 -20.40
CA ARG A 44 -16.50 -1.61 -20.72
C ARG A 44 -15.43 -0.52 -20.68
N GLU A 45 -14.57 -0.53 -19.65
CA GLU A 45 -13.46 0.42 -19.51
C GLU A 45 -12.44 0.32 -20.66
N LEU A 46 -12.12 -0.90 -21.09
CA LEU A 46 -11.25 -1.14 -22.24
C LEU A 46 -11.92 -0.70 -23.55
N SER A 47 -13.21 -0.97 -23.71
CA SER A 47 -13.95 -0.71 -24.95
C SER A 47 -14.08 0.77 -25.29
N ILE A 48 -14.06 1.65 -24.30
CA ILE A 48 -14.14 3.11 -24.50
C ILE A 48 -12.81 3.76 -24.88
N LYS A 49 -11.68 3.03 -24.88
CA LYS A 49 -10.37 3.58 -25.26
C LYS A 49 -10.29 3.81 -26.76
N ALA A 50 -9.63 4.89 -27.19
CA ALA A 50 -9.56 5.27 -28.61
C ALA A 50 -8.63 4.35 -29.42
N ALA A 51 -7.42 4.07 -28.91
CA ALA A 51 -6.44 3.26 -29.60
C ALA A 51 -6.66 1.76 -29.36
N PRO A 52 -6.54 0.88 -30.38
CA PRO A 52 -6.71 -0.56 -30.23
C PRO A 52 -5.75 -1.18 -29.20
N VAL A 53 -4.51 -0.67 -29.11
CA VAL A 53 -3.52 -1.12 -28.13
C VAL A 53 -4.00 -0.95 -26.69
N ASP A 54 -4.73 0.13 -26.40
CA ASP A 54 -5.28 0.44 -25.08
C ASP A 54 -6.54 -0.37 -24.75
N ARG A 55 -7.10 -1.09 -25.73
CA ARG A 55 -8.23 -2.03 -25.55
C ARG A 55 -7.77 -3.45 -25.24
N THR A 56 -6.46 -3.70 -25.26
CA THR A 56 -5.90 -5.03 -25.00
C THR A 56 -5.56 -5.22 -23.53
N ILE A 57 -5.74 -6.44 -23.04
CA ILE A 57 -5.39 -6.81 -21.66
C ILE A 57 -4.86 -8.24 -21.66
N THR A 58 -3.84 -8.51 -20.84
CA THR A 58 -3.35 -9.88 -20.67
C THR A 58 -4.29 -10.66 -19.76
N LYS A 59 -4.36 -11.98 -19.91
CA LYS A 59 -5.16 -12.84 -19.04
C LYS A 59 -4.82 -12.66 -17.56
N LYS A 60 -3.52 -12.54 -17.22
CA LYS A 60 -3.05 -12.33 -15.84
C LYS A 60 -3.60 -11.02 -15.26
N GLU A 61 -3.49 -9.92 -16.02
CA GLU A 61 -3.97 -8.61 -15.59
C GLU A 61 -5.50 -8.56 -15.51
N PHE A 62 -6.20 -9.21 -16.46
CA PHE A 62 -7.65 -9.30 -16.44
C PHE A 62 -8.16 -10.02 -15.18
N LEU A 63 -7.62 -11.19 -14.87
CA LEU A 63 -8.00 -11.96 -13.68
C LEU A 63 -7.73 -11.18 -12.38
N LYS A 64 -6.61 -10.45 -12.32
CA LYS A 64 -6.27 -9.59 -11.18
C LYS A 64 -7.27 -8.45 -10.99
N ARG A 65 -7.80 -7.87 -12.07
CA ARG A 65 -8.77 -6.76 -12.00
C ARG A 65 -10.17 -7.21 -11.59
N ILE A 66 -10.59 -8.40 -11.99
CA ILE A 66 -11.94 -8.90 -11.66
C ILE A 66 -12.02 -9.50 -10.25
N ASP A 67 -10.88 -9.89 -9.67
CA ASP A 67 -10.80 -10.40 -8.30
C ASP A 67 -10.77 -9.27 -7.27
N THR A 68 -11.97 -8.78 -6.92
CA THR A 68 -12.17 -7.79 -5.84
C THR A 68 -12.64 -8.44 -4.53
N SER A 69 -12.50 -9.77 -4.41
CA SER A 69 -13.02 -10.57 -3.30
C SER A 69 -12.60 -10.04 -1.92
N THR A 70 -11.35 -9.58 -1.78
CA THR A 70 -10.80 -9.01 -0.54
C THR A 70 -11.42 -7.66 -0.19
N ILE A 71 -11.56 -6.76 -1.17
CA ILE A 71 -12.19 -5.44 -0.99
C ILE A 71 -13.66 -5.60 -0.60
N LEU A 72 -14.36 -6.53 -1.26
CA LEU A 72 -15.74 -6.84 -0.94
C LEU A 72 -15.84 -7.45 0.46
N PHE A 73 -15.00 -8.42 0.80
CA PHE A 73 -14.96 -9.02 2.13
C PHE A 73 -14.76 -7.97 3.22
N ASP A 74 -13.82 -7.04 3.03
CA ASP A 74 -13.54 -5.96 3.99
C ASP A 74 -14.72 -5.01 4.13
N LYS A 75 -15.35 -4.59 3.03
CA LYS A 75 -16.58 -3.77 3.06
C LYS A 75 -17.73 -4.48 3.77
N TRP A 76 -17.91 -5.77 3.52
CA TRP A 76 -18.93 -6.60 4.19
C TRP A 76 -18.61 -6.78 5.68
N PHE A 77 -17.34 -6.98 6.02
CA PHE A 77 -16.88 -7.10 7.40
C PHE A 77 -17.10 -5.80 8.18
N VAL A 78 -16.76 -4.64 7.59
CA VAL A 78 -17.06 -3.32 8.17
C VAL A 78 -18.57 -3.13 8.33
N LYS A 79 -19.37 -3.49 7.33
CA LYS A 79 -20.84 -3.40 7.40
C LYS A 79 -21.43 -4.29 8.51
N LYS A 80 -20.86 -5.47 8.74
CA LYS A 80 -21.39 -6.47 9.69
C LYS A 80 -20.86 -6.30 11.12
N LYS A 81 -19.59 -5.92 11.30
CA LYS A 81 -18.92 -5.82 12.61
C LYS A 81 -18.55 -4.40 13.04
N GLY A 82 -18.66 -3.43 12.13
CA GLY A 82 -18.30 -2.03 12.36
C GLY A 82 -16.82 -1.72 12.11
N LYS A 83 -16.56 -0.49 11.70
CA LYS A 83 -15.23 0.01 11.33
C LYS A 83 -14.19 -0.16 12.45
N LYS A 84 -14.55 0.15 13.69
CA LYS A 84 -13.64 0.04 14.84
C LYS A 84 -13.12 -1.39 15.06
N ALA A 85 -13.99 -2.39 14.90
CA ALA A 85 -13.61 -3.80 15.05
C ALA A 85 -12.70 -4.27 13.91
N TYR A 86 -12.95 -3.80 12.68
CA TYR A 86 -12.09 -4.06 11.52
C TYR A 86 -10.67 -3.51 11.71
N LEU A 87 -10.53 -2.23 12.06
CA LEU A 87 -9.21 -1.62 12.30
C LEU A 87 -8.47 -2.29 13.47
N ALA A 88 -9.20 -2.73 14.51
CA ALA A 88 -8.62 -3.50 15.60
C ALA A 88 -8.16 -4.91 15.18
N ALA A 89 -8.88 -5.55 14.25
CA ALA A 89 -8.47 -6.84 13.69
C ALA A 89 -7.20 -6.70 12.84
N LEU A 90 -7.11 -5.68 11.97
CA LEU A 90 -5.90 -5.37 11.21
C LEU A 90 -4.70 -5.10 12.13
N ARG A 91 -4.92 -4.35 13.22
CA ARG A 91 -3.91 -4.12 14.26
C ARG A 91 -3.43 -5.42 14.88
N LYS A 92 -4.36 -6.30 15.26
CA LYS A 92 -4.05 -7.61 15.85
C LYS A 92 -3.28 -8.52 14.90
N GLU A 93 -3.56 -8.43 13.60
CA GLU A 93 -2.89 -9.26 12.61
C GLU A 93 -1.46 -8.79 12.32
N TYR A 94 -1.24 -7.47 12.24
CA TYR A 94 -0.01 -6.92 11.67
C TYR A 94 0.86 -6.11 12.64
N PHE A 95 0.31 -5.63 13.76
CA PHE A 95 0.91 -4.59 14.58
C PHE A 95 0.88 -4.86 16.10
N THR A 96 0.64 -6.10 16.56
CA THR A 96 0.65 -6.47 18.00
C THR A 96 1.92 -7.15 18.50
N GLU A 97 3.03 -7.02 17.78
CA GLU A 97 4.32 -7.55 18.24
C GLU A 97 4.79 -6.82 19.51
N LEU A 98 4.91 -7.54 20.65
CA LEU A 98 5.36 -6.97 21.93
C LEU A 98 6.84 -6.55 21.89
N ASN A 99 7.66 -7.34 21.19
CA ASN A 99 9.08 -7.08 20.99
C ASN A 99 9.33 -6.78 19.52
N VAL A 100 9.27 -5.49 19.17
CA VAL A 100 9.51 -5.03 17.81
C VAL A 100 10.96 -5.37 17.42
N SER A 101 11.10 -6.38 16.56
CA SER A 101 12.41 -6.80 16.03
C SER A 101 13.03 -5.71 15.16
N PRO A 102 14.37 -5.63 15.04
CA PRO A 102 15.07 -4.59 14.28
C PRO A 102 15.02 -4.82 12.74
N HIS A 103 13.81 -5.00 12.23
CA HIS A 103 13.52 -5.12 10.80
C HIS A 103 13.39 -3.73 10.16
N GLU A 104 13.79 -3.63 8.90
CA GLU A 104 13.66 -2.41 8.11
C GLU A 104 12.20 -2.32 7.64
N ARG A 105 11.40 -1.47 8.32
CA ARG A 105 9.97 -1.32 8.07
C ARG A 105 9.69 -0.07 7.25
N PHE A 106 8.95 -0.24 6.16
CA PHE A 106 8.51 0.83 5.28
C PHE A 106 7.01 1.05 5.46
N PHE A 107 6.63 2.28 5.75
CA PHE A 107 5.23 2.71 5.84
C PHE A 107 4.94 3.62 4.65
N LEU A 108 4.18 3.11 3.68
CA LEU A 108 3.72 3.85 2.52
C LEU A 108 2.29 4.27 2.83
N ILE A 109 2.05 5.57 2.93
CA ILE A 109 0.78 6.13 3.41
C ILE A 109 0.17 6.97 2.30
N GLU A 110 -1.02 6.61 1.85
CA GLU A 110 -1.81 7.45 0.94
C GLU A 110 -2.59 8.50 1.73
N ALA A 111 -2.45 9.75 1.31
CA ALA A 111 -3.28 10.87 1.73
C ALA A 111 -4.12 11.35 0.53
N ASP A 112 -5.38 11.63 0.79
CA ASP A 112 -6.25 12.31 -0.17
C ASP A 112 -6.04 13.82 -0.05
N ALA A 113 -5.62 14.46 -1.14
CA ALA A 113 -5.33 15.89 -1.19
C ALA A 113 -6.51 16.76 -0.75
N ASN A 114 -7.76 16.30 -0.92
CA ASN A 114 -8.96 17.07 -0.54
C ASN A 114 -9.27 17.01 0.95
N SER A 115 -8.82 15.97 1.64
CA SER A 115 -9.07 15.74 3.07
C SER A 115 -7.79 15.72 3.91
N TYR A 116 -6.67 16.13 3.30
CA TYR A 116 -5.36 16.16 3.93
C TYR A 116 -5.30 17.22 5.04
N ILE A 117 -4.75 16.80 6.19
CA ILE A 117 -4.48 17.66 7.33
C ILE A 117 -3.04 17.42 7.78
N ARG A 118 -2.20 18.47 7.70
CA ARG A 118 -0.77 18.38 8.06
C ARG A 118 -0.53 17.90 9.49
N SER A 119 -1.30 18.40 10.45
CA SER A 119 -1.16 18.01 11.86
C SER A 119 -1.42 16.52 12.10
N ASP A 120 -2.35 15.92 11.34
CA ASP A 120 -2.65 14.49 11.43
C ASP A 120 -1.49 13.65 10.91
N LEU A 121 -0.91 14.03 9.76
CA LEU A 121 0.26 13.35 9.21
C LEU A 121 1.47 13.48 10.14
N LYS A 122 1.71 14.68 10.67
CA LYS A 122 2.77 14.92 11.65
C LYS A 122 2.61 14.03 12.89
N HIS A 123 1.41 13.96 13.45
CA HIS A 123 1.12 13.09 14.60
C HIS A 123 1.37 11.61 14.24
N LEU A 124 0.95 11.17 13.06
CA LEU A 124 1.17 9.81 12.59
C LEU A 124 2.66 9.48 12.44
N ILE A 125 3.47 10.39 11.89
CA ILE A 125 4.92 10.25 11.78
C ILE A 125 5.58 10.09 13.16
N LEU A 126 5.18 10.93 14.12
CA LEU A 126 5.69 10.86 15.50
C LEU A 126 5.32 9.54 16.18
N GLU A 127 4.08 9.07 16.02
CA GLU A 127 3.64 7.78 16.54
C GLU A 127 4.37 6.59 15.91
N LEU A 128 4.55 6.63 14.59
CA LEU A 128 5.30 5.61 13.86
C LEU A 128 6.74 5.52 14.34
N SER A 129 7.41 6.66 14.47
CA SER A 129 8.78 6.71 15.00
C SER A 129 8.85 6.18 16.44
N LYS A 130 7.88 6.52 17.28
CA LYS A 130 7.82 6.06 18.68
C LYS A 130 7.56 4.55 18.79
N LYS A 131 6.65 4.00 17.98
CA LYS A 131 6.24 2.58 18.05
C LYS A 131 7.19 1.66 17.30
N TRP A 132 7.75 2.13 16.18
CA TRP A 132 8.54 1.32 15.24
C TRP A 132 9.99 1.77 15.11
N GLY A 133 10.45 2.58 16.06
CA GLY A 133 11.85 2.92 16.24
C GLY A 133 12.31 2.63 17.67
N LYS A 134 13.58 2.28 17.82
CA LYS A 134 14.20 2.05 19.12
C LYS A 134 15.65 2.50 19.07
N LEU A 135 15.92 3.66 19.67
CA LEU A 135 17.24 4.31 19.70
C LEU A 135 17.88 4.32 21.10
N SER A 136 17.35 3.53 22.02
CA SER A 136 17.89 3.45 23.38
C SER A 136 19.37 3.04 23.35
N PRO A 137 20.24 3.61 24.21
CA PRO A 137 21.63 3.15 24.35
C PRO A 137 21.73 1.65 24.68
N ARG A 138 20.67 1.07 25.26
CA ARG A 138 20.59 -0.34 25.64
C ARG A 138 20.13 -1.26 24.51
N GLU A 139 19.72 -0.71 23.36
CA GLU A 139 19.31 -1.50 22.21
C GLU A 139 20.56 -1.88 21.39
N PRO A 140 20.95 -3.17 21.32
CA PRO A 140 22.14 -3.60 20.58
C PRO A 140 22.02 -3.36 19.07
N SER A 141 20.81 -3.39 18.52
CA SER A 141 20.55 -3.12 17.11
C SER A 141 19.52 -2.01 16.94
N PRO A 142 19.89 -0.73 17.17
CA PRO A 142 18.95 0.36 17.03
C PRO A 142 18.42 0.49 15.61
N PHE A 143 17.15 0.88 15.50
CA PHE A 143 16.43 0.95 14.22
C PHE A 143 15.38 2.07 14.25
N CYS A 144 14.97 2.49 13.06
CA CYS A 144 13.90 3.46 12.85
C CYS A 144 13.17 3.14 11.53
N PRO A 145 11.91 3.57 11.36
CA PRO A 145 11.14 3.25 10.16
C PRO A 145 11.44 4.19 8.98
N TYR A 146 11.11 3.73 7.78
CA TYR A 146 11.03 4.54 6.56
C TYR A 146 9.59 4.93 6.30
N ILE A 147 9.37 6.15 5.83
CA ILE A 147 8.05 6.66 5.44
C ILE A 147 8.11 7.19 4.02
N TYR A 148 7.09 6.86 3.24
CA TYR A 148 6.74 7.53 1.98
C TYR A 148 5.28 7.97 2.08
N VAL A 149 4.98 9.19 1.66
CA VAL A 149 3.61 9.72 1.65
C VAL A 149 3.17 9.94 0.21
N HIS A 150 2.12 9.25 -0.20
CA HIS A 150 1.53 9.36 -1.52
C HIS A 150 0.39 10.38 -1.52
N GLY A 151 0.28 11.17 -2.59
CA GLY A 151 -0.86 12.07 -2.80
C GLY A 151 -0.73 13.46 -2.18
N ILE A 152 0.46 13.83 -1.68
CA ILE A 152 0.77 15.20 -1.24
C ILE A 152 1.80 15.84 -2.18
N ALA A 153 1.79 17.17 -2.25
CA ALA A 153 2.75 17.92 -3.05
C ALA A 153 4.14 17.99 -2.37
N ASP A 154 5.20 18.14 -3.17
CA ASP A 154 6.57 18.12 -2.68
C ASP A 154 6.90 19.30 -1.75
N ASP A 155 6.34 20.48 -2.03
CA ASP A 155 6.45 21.67 -1.20
C ASP A 155 5.75 21.51 0.16
N GLU A 156 4.62 20.80 0.17
CA GLU A 156 3.90 20.43 1.40
C GLU A 156 4.71 19.45 2.26
N LEU A 157 5.29 18.41 1.65
CA LEU A 157 6.17 17.48 2.35
C LEU A 157 7.42 18.19 2.88
N LEU A 158 7.98 19.14 2.13
CA LEU A 158 9.10 19.97 2.55
C LEU A 158 8.72 20.85 3.75
N ALA A 159 7.54 21.46 3.76
CA ALA A 159 7.04 22.25 4.87
C ALA A 159 6.90 21.41 6.15
N LEU A 160 6.34 20.20 6.04
CA LEU A 160 6.23 19.26 7.16
C LEU A 160 7.61 18.86 7.73
N LYS A 161 8.59 18.56 6.87
CA LYS A 161 9.96 18.25 7.29
C LYS A 161 10.62 19.41 8.04
N ARG A 162 10.37 20.65 7.59
CA ARG A 162 10.86 21.87 8.25
C ARG A 162 10.25 22.00 9.65
N GLU A 163 8.96 21.78 9.81
CA GLU A 163 8.31 21.81 11.12
C GLU A 163 8.88 20.76 12.07
N LEU A 164 9.01 19.50 11.62
CA LEU A 164 9.61 18.43 12.42
C LEU A 164 11.04 18.78 12.84
N SER A 165 11.83 19.32 11.91
CA SER A 165 13.22 19.70 12.17
C SER A 165 13.33 20.87 13.15
N ALA A 166 12.43 21.85 13.05
CA ALA A 166 12.35 22.99 13.98
C ALA A 166 12.00 22.54 15.41
N GLU A 167 11.26 21.44 15.55
CA GLU A 167 10.95 20.81 16.84
C GLU A 167 12.07 19.89 17.37
N GLY A 168 13.22 19.84 16.69
CA GLY A 168 14.33 18.96 17.04
C GLY A 168 14.04 17.48 16.76
N PHE A 169 13.02 17.18 15.95
CA PHE A 169 12.74 15.81 15.50
C PHE A 169 13.66 15.45 14.33
N LYS A 170 14.72 14.70 14.63
CA LYS A 170 15.76 14.36 13.66
C LYS A 170 15.31 13.32 12.64
N LEU A 171 15.28 13.73 11.37
CA LEU A 171 14.95 12.93 10.20
C LEU A 171 16.08 13.03 9.16
N ILE A 172 16.14 12.05 8.26
CA ILE A 172 16.97 12.10 7.05
C ILE A 172 16.12 11.72 5.84
N ASP A 173 16.46 12.22 4.66
CA ASP A 173 15.71 11.95 3.43
C ASP A 173 16.57 11.55 2.22
N GLY A 174 17.86 11.30 2.45
CA GLY A 174 18.79 10.81 1.43
C GLY A 174 19.49 11.90 0.62
N HIS A 175 19.37 13.17 1.02
CA HIS A 175 20.09 14.29 0.40
C HIS A 175 21.09 14.88 1.42
N ASP A 176 22.38 14.68 1.19
CA ASP A 176 23.43 15.04 2.16
C ASP A 176 23.70 16.55 2.26
N PHE A 177 23.41 17.29 1.19
CA PHE A 177 23.63 18.74 1.10
C PHE A 177 22.61 19.40 0.16
N HIS A 178 22.59 20.73 0.15
CA HIS A 178 21.65 21.49 -0.67
C HIS A 178 21.86 21.21 -2.16
N GLY A 179 20.80 20.75 -2.84
CA GLY A 179 20.86 20.39 -4.26
C GLY A 179 21.51 19.03 -4.55
N ALA A 180 21.84 18.24 -3.53
CA ALA A 180 22.35 16.88 -3.72
C ALA A 180 21.32 16.00 -4.41
N ASP A 181 21.78 15.06 -5.24
CA ASP A 181 20.96 13.96 -5.71
C ASP A 181 20.59 13.02 -4.56
N PHE A 182 19.53 12.23 -4.76
CA PHE A 182 19.14 11.21 -3.80
C PHE A 182 20.21 10.11 -3.71
N SER A 183 20.62 9.78 -2.49
CA SER A 183 21.57 8.71 -2.18
C SER A 183 20.92 7.67 -1.27
N HIS A 184 20.75 6.45 -1.79
CA HIS A 184 20.30 5.33 -0.97
C HIS A 184 21.31 5.01 0.16
N TYR A 185 22.60 5.28 -0.03
CA TYR A 185 23.62 5.15 1.01
C TYR A 185 23.38 6.14 2.15
N SER A 186 23.04 7.39 1.83
CA SER A 186 22.73 8.43 2.84
C SER A 186 21.51 8.02 3.68
N VAL A 187 20.40 7.69 3.03
CA VAL A 187 19.16 7.35 3.75
C VAL A 187 19.24 6.01 4.49
N THR A 188 20.06 5.05 4.03
CA THR A 188 20.25 3.76 4.72
C THR A 188 21.20 3.83 5.91
N GLN A 189 21.76 5.00 6.24
CA GLN A 189 22.59 5.20 7.44
C GLN A 189 21.93 4.57 8.68
N LYS A 190 22.71 3.80 9.44
CA LYS A 190 22.21 3.12 10.64
C LYS A 190 21.72 4.16 11.65
N ALA A 191 20.46 4.07 12.05
CA ALA A 191 19.93 4.81 13.18
C ALA A 191 20.65 4.36 14.47
N THR A 192 21.06 5.30 15.32
CA THR A 192 21.74 5.01 16.60
C THR A 192 21.32 6.02 17.65
N HIS A 193 21.60 5.74 18.93
CA HIS A 193 21.43 6.73 19.99
C HIS A 193 22.25 8.01 19.72
N GLY A 194 23.50 7.85 19.25
CA GLY A 194 24.41 8.97 19.04
C GLY A 194 24.00 9.90 17.90
N ASN A 195 23.63 9.33 16.74
CA ASN A 195 23.13 10.16 15.63
C ASN A 195 21.67 10.57 15.81
N GLY A 196 20.88 9.87 16.61
CA GLY A 196 19.50 10.25 16.95
C GLY A 196 18.53 10.23 15.77
N ILE A 197 18.81 9.52 14.67
CA ILE A 197 17.92 9.46 13.50
C ILE A 197 16.62 8.75 13.89
N LYS A 198 15.52 9.51 14.02
CA LYS A 198 14.22 9.03 14.49
C LYS A 198 13.37 8.46 13.36
N ILE A 199 13.58 8.93 12.13
CA ILE A 199 12.84 8.49 10.97
C ILE A 199 13.59 8.78 9.67
N LYS A 200 13.22 8.05 8.62
CA LYS A 200 13.77 8.20 7.27
C LYS A 200 12.63 8.49 6.30
N ILE A 201 12.68 9.59 5.58
CA ILE A 201 11.59 10.00 4.67
C ILE A 201 12.04 9.83 3.22
N LEU A 202 11.28 9.07 2.45
CA LEU A 202 11.52 8.83 1.03
C LEU A 202 10.56 9.72 0.25
N ASN A 203 11.10 10.55 -0.63
CA ASN A 203 10.33 11.60 -1.31
C ASN A 203 9.51 11.05 -2.48
N THR A 204 10.00 9.99 -3.13
CA THR A 204 9.42 9.46 -4.36
C THR A 204 9.37 7.93 -4.33
N LEU A 205 8.48 7.33 -5.13
CA LEU A 205 8.44 5.87 -5.30
C LEU A 205 9.75 5.29 -5.85
N PRO A 206 10.44 5.92 -6.83
CA PRO A 206 11.79 5.50 -7.21
C PRO A 206 12.77 5.42 -6.03
N ASN A 207 12.73 6.36 -5.09
CA ASN A 207 13.57 6.30 -3.89
C ASN A 207 13.21 5.08 -3.02
N VAL A 208 11.92 4.74 -2.90
CA VAL A 208 11.46 3.52 -2.21
C VAL A 208 12.07 2.28 -2.84
N ILE A 209 11.97 2.14 -4.17
CA ILE A 209 12.51 0.98 -4.89
C ILE A 209 14.02 0.86 -4.65
N GLN A 210 14.77 1.95 -4.88
CA GLN A 210 16.23 1.95 -4.70
C GLN A 210 16.65 1.52 -3.28
N VAL A 211 15.95 1.99 -2.25
CA VAL A 211 16.27 1.65 -0.86
C VAL A 211 15.90 0.21 -0.53
N VAL A 212 14.72 -0.24 -0.95
CA VAL A 212 14.28 -1.63 -0.72
C VAL A 212 15.21 -2.62 -1.42
N ASP A 213 15.71 -2.29 -2.61
CA ASP A 213 16.68 -3.13 -3.34
C ASP A 213 18.06 -3.16 -2.69
N ALA A 214 18.52 -2.03 -2.12
CA ALA A 214 19.83 -1.92 -1.49
C ALA A 214 19.92 -2.62 -0.12
N ILE A 215 18.80 -2.77 0.59
CA ILE A 215 18.79 -3.38 1.93
C ILE A 215 18.82 -4.91 1.85
N THR A 216 19.75 -5.52 2.58
CA THR A 216 19.90 -6.99 2.68
C THR A 216 19.23 -7.61 3.91
N LYS A 217 18.87 -6.79 4.90
CA LYS A 217 18.17 -7.23 6.13
C LYS A 217 16.72 -7.63 5.84
N THR A 218 16.04 -8.23 6.82
CA THR A 218 14.60 -8.48 6.76
C THR A 218 13.83 -7.17 6.58
N GLN A 219 12.98 -7.13 5.56
CA GLN A 219 12.18 -5.95 5.19
C GLN A 219 10.69 -6.26 5.23
N CYS A 220 9.92 -5.27 5.68
CA CYS A 220 8.46 -5.33 5.63
C CYS A 220 7.92 -4.00 5.10
N ILE A 221 7.08 -4.08 4.08
CA ILE A 221 6.42 -2.95 3.43
C ILE A 221 4.94 -3.01 3.83
N TYR A 222 4.50 -2.01 4.59
CA TYR A 222 3.10 -1.76 4.89
C TYR A 222 2.61 -0.62 4.00
N GLN A 223 1.73 -0.93 3.07
CA GLN A 223 1.14 0.05 2.18
C GLN A 223 -0.32 0.28 2.54
N PHE A 224 -0.61 1.47 3.06
CA PHE A 224 -1.95 1.95 3.31
C PHE A 224 -2.46 2.68 2.07
N HIS A 225 -3.59 2.24 1.53
CA HIS A 225 -4.20 2.83 0.34
C HIS A 225 -5.70 3.10 0.55
N ILE A 226 -6.17 4.23 0.04
CA ILE A 226 -7.58 4.64 0.02
C ILE A 226 -8.26 4.09 -1.23
N GLY A 227 -7.60 4.30 -2.38
CA GLY A 227 -8.07 3.88 -3.68
C GLY A 227 -7.40 2.60 -4.16
N LYS A 228 -6.85 2.66 -5.37
CA LYS A 228 -6.10 1.56 -5.96
C LYS A 228 -4.71 1.48 -5.32
N VAL A 229 -4.19 0.26 -5.23
CA VAL A 229 -2.80 0.03 -4.81
C VAL A 229 -1.85 0.77 -5.76
N TYR A 230 -1.13 1.77 -5.24
CA TYR A 230 -0.23 2.67 -6.00
C TYR A 230 1.24 2.21 -6.06
N PHE A 231 1.56 1.10 -5.41
CA PHE A 231 2.92 0.56 -5.35
C PHE A 231 2.82 -0.97 -5.40
N ASN A 232 3.57 -1.59 -6.31
CA ASN A 232 3.69 -3.04 -6.38
C ASN A 232 5.17 -3.36 -6.40
N TYR A 233 5.57 -4.28 -5.52
CA TYR A 233 6.94 -4.72 -5.42
C TYR A 233 6.96 -6.23 -5.28
N GLU A 234 7.57 -6.91 -6.24
CA GLU A 234 7.54 -8.36 -6.37
C GLU A 234 8.95 -8.94 -6.13
N LYS A 235 9.33 -9.04 -4.85
CA LYS A 235 10.55 -9.74 -4.41
C LYS A 235 10.17 -10.71 -3.30
N LEU A 236 10.40 -12.00 -3.51
CA LEU A 236 9.93 -13.07 -2.60
C LEU A 236 10.44 -12.91 -1.16
N SER A 237 11.61 -12.29 -0.98
CA SER A 237 12.21 -12.05 0.33
C SER A 237 11.67 -10.82 1.08
N VAL A 238 10.78 -10.04 0.46
CA VAL A 238 10.21 -8.82 1.04
C VAL A 238 8.73 -9.02 1.31
N ARG A 239 8.34 -8.92 2.58
CA ARG A 239 6.93 -8.99 2.97
C ARG A 239 6.24 -7.70 2.56
N HIS A 240 5.29 -7.75 1.63
CA HIS A 240 4.50 -6.59 1.20
C HIS A 240 3.02 -6.76 1.58
N ILE A 241 2.59 -6.04 2.61
CA ILE A 241 1.22 -6.04 3.12
C ILE A 241 0.51 -4.80 2.58
N LYS A 242 -0.65 -5.00 1.95
CA LYS A 242 -1.50 -3.95 1.40
C LYS A 242 -2.75 -3.84 2.25
N ILE A 243 -2.99 -2.67 2.83
CA ILE A 243 -4.05 -2.41 3.79
C ILE A 243 -4.94 -1.31 3.23
N GLN A 244 -6.20 -1.63 2.96
CA GLN A 244 -7.16 -0.63 2.54
C GLN A 244 -7.65 0.18 3.75
N VAL A 245 -7.69 1.50 3.61
CA VAL A 245 -8.22 2.45 4.60
C VAL A 245 -9.23 3.38 3.93
N GLU A 246 -10.15 3.99 4.67
CA GLU A 246 -11.05 4.98 4.08
C GLU A 246 -10.42 6.37 4.06
N LYS A 247 -9.53 6.65 5.01
CA LYS A 247 -8.82 7.91 5.18
C LYS A 247 -7.51 7.70 5.93
N MET A 248 -6.57 8.64 5.78
CA MET A 248 -5.26 8.60 6.45
C MET A 248 -5.35 8.42 7.97
N SER A 249 -6.34 9.02 8.64
CA SER A 249 -6.51 8.90 10.09
C SER A 249 -6.86 7.49 10.57
N ASP A 250 -7.33 6.60 9.69
CA ASP A 250 -7.56 5.20 10.03
C ASP A 250 -6.25 4.45 10.29
N VAL A 251 -5.15 4.87 9.64
CA VAL A 251 -3.80 4.27 9.81
C VAL A 251 -3.39 4.30 11.28
N LYS A 252 -3.62 5.42 11.98
CA LYS A 252 -3.36 5.58 13.41
C LYS A 252 -4.15 4.58 14.28
N SER A 253 -5.34 4.17 13.83
CA SER A 253 -6.17 3.20 14.55
C SER A 253 -5.77 1.74 14.28
N ILE A 254 -4.98 1.51 13.24
CA ILE A 254 -4.45 0.20 12.85
C ILE A 254 -3.08 -0.02 13.51
N ILE A 255 -2.26 1.02 13.63
CA ILE A 255 -0.89 0.94 14.15
C ILE A 255 -0.85 1.10 15.67
#